data_AF-A0A654F2D1-F1
#
_entry.id   AF-A0A654F2D1-F1
#
_cell.length_a   1.000
_cell.length_b   1.000
_cell.length_c   1.000
_cell.angle_alpha   90.00
_cell.angle_beta   90.00
_cell.angle_gamma   90.00
#
_symmetry.space_group_name_H-M   'P 1'
#
loop_
_entity.id
_entity.type
_entity.pdbx_description
1 polymer ?
#
loop_
_entity_poly.entity_id
_entity_poly.type
_entity_poly.pdbx_seq_one_letter_code
_entity_poly.pdbx_strand_id
1 'polypeptide(L)'
;MDQNSYRRRSSPIRTTTGGSKSVNFSELLQMKYLSSGTMKLTRTFTTCLIVFSVLVAFSMIFHQHPSDSNRIMGFAEARVLDAGVFPNVTNINSDKLLGGLLASGFDEDSCLSRYQSVHYRKPSPYKPSSYLISKLRNYEKLHKRCGPGTESYKKALKQLDQEHIDGDGECKYVVWISFSGLGNRILSLASVFLYALLTDRVLLVDRGKDMDDLFCEPFLGMSWLLPLDFPMTDQFDGLNQESSRCYGYMVKNQVIDTEGTLSHLYLHLVHDYGDHDKMFFCEGDQTFIGKVPWLIVKTDNYFVPSLWLIPGFDDELNKLFPQKATVFHHLGRYLFHPTNQVWGLVTRYYEAYLSHADEKIGIQVRVFDEDPGPFQHVMDQISSCTQKEKLLPEVDTLVERSRHVNTPKHKAVLVTSLSAGYAENLKSMYWEYPTSTGEIIGVHQPSQEGYQQTEKKMHNGKALAEMYLLSLTDNLVTSAWSTFGYVAQGLGGLKPWILYRPENRTTPDPSCGRAMSMEPCFHSPPFYDCKAKTGIDTGTLVPHVRHCEDISWGLKLV
;
A
#
# COMPACT_ATOMS: atom_id res chain seq x y z
N MET A 1 14.42 37.27 13.74
CA MET A 1 13.90 37.45 15.12
C MET A 1 13.64 36.06 15.63
N ASP A 2 14.63 35.53 16.35
CA ASP A 2 14.70 34.15 16.83
C ASP A 2 13.91 33.98 18.11
N GLN A 3 13.12 32.90 18.21
CA GLN A 3 12.87 32.23 19.48
C GLN A 3 12.69 30.71 19.31
N ASN A 4 13.35 29.99 20.22
CA ASN A 4 13.03 28.65 20.75
C ASN A 4 13.79 27.43 20.22
N SER A 5 15.02 27.34 20.74
CA SER A 5 15.69 26.12 21.17
C SER A 5 15.10 25.57 22.49
N TYR A 6 14.71 24.30 22.54
CA TYR A 6 14.81 23.47 23.77
C TYR A 6 14.92 21.97 23.43
N ARG A 7 16.16 21.47 23.40
CA ARG A 7 16.53 20.06 23.59
C ARG A 7 16.63 19.79 25.10
N ARG A 8 16.08 18.68 25.60
CA ARG A 8 16.45 18.12 26.92
C ARG A 8 17.06 16.73 26.76
N ARG A 9 18.29 16.61 27.27
CA ARG A 9 19.00 15.35 27.54
C ARG A 9 18.64 14.84 28.94
N SER A 10 18.68 13.53 29.06
CA SER A 10 18.58 12.66 30.23
C SER A 10 19.76 12.79 31.21
N SER A 11 19.52 12.45 32.49
CA SER A 11 20.53 11.98 33.46
C SER A 11 19.88 11.32 34.71
N PRO A 12 20.62 10.46 35.46
CA PRO A 12 20.12 9.25 36.12
C PRO A 12 20.05 9.33 37.66
N ILE A 13 19.41 8.36 38.32
CA ILE A 13 19.43 8.24 39.80
C ILE A 13 19.79 6.80 40.25
N ARG A 14 20.69 6.77 41.24
CA ARG A 14 21.37 5.65 41.87
C ARG A 14 20.60 5.16 43.12
N THR A 15 20.81 3.89 43.44
CA THR A 15 20.32 3.08 44.58
C THR A 15 20.73 3.55 45.98
N THR A 16 19.87 3.30 46.98
CA THR A 16 20.24 3.13 48.40
C THR A 16 19.43 2.01 49.09
N THR A 17 20.08 1.37 50.05
CA THR A 17 19.74 0.13 50.77
C THR A 17 19.26 0.38 52.21
N GLY A 18 18.32 -0.45 52.71
CA GLY A 18 18.46 -1.13 54.02
C GLY A 18 17.56 -0.76 55.23
N GLY A 19 16.85 -1.78 55.77
CA GLY A 19 16.42 -1.98 57.18
C GLY A 19 15.04 -1.42 57.61
N SER A 20 14.23 -1.98 58.53
CA SER A 20 14.12 -3.27 59.26
C SER A 20 12.97 -3.13 60.31
N LYS A 21 12.11 -4.16 60.47
CA LYS A 21 11.23 -4.53 61.63
C LYS A 21 10.03 -3.59 61.95
N SER A 22 8.86 -3.98 62.48
CA SER A 22 8.32 -5.14 63.24
C SER A 22 6.76 -5.16 63.13
N VAL A 23 6.11 -6.31 62.89
CA VAL A 23 5.29 -7.16 63.80
C VAL A 23 3.98 -6.58 64.39
N ASN A 24 2.87 -7.13 63.87
CA ASN A 24 1.55 -7.53 64.44
C ASN A 24 0.73 -6.65 65.41
N PHE A 25 -0.54 -6.49 65.05
CA PHE A 25 -1.67 -6.68 65.96
C PHE A 25 -2.82 -7.43 65.26
N SER A 26 -3.48 -8.28 66.03
CA SER A 26 -4.44 -9.34 65.72
C SER A 26 -5.91 -8.91 65.81
N GLU A 27 -6.79 -9.84 65.40
CA GLU A 27 -8.25 -9.98 65.65
C GLU A 27 -9.18 -9.58 64.50
N LEU A 28 -10.22 -10.33 64.11
CA LEU A 28 -10.74 -11.68 64.39
C LEU A 28 -11.97 -11.82 63.47
N LEU A 29 -12.15 -12.89 62.68
CA LEU A 29 -13.47 -13.52 62.46
C LEU A 29 -13.36 -14.85 61.69
N GLN A 30 -14.10 -15.83 62.19
CA GLN A 30 -14.12 -17.26 61.84
C GLN A 30 -14.82 -17.56 60.50
N MET A 31 -14.40 -18.61 59.78
CA MET A 31 -15.12 -19.90 59.74
C MET A 31 -14.44 -20.92 58.82
N LYS A 32 -14.40 -22.16 59.30
CA LYS A 32 -13.72 -23.33 58.73
C LYS A 32 -14.32 -23.79 57.39
N TYR A 33 -13.45 -24.04 56.42
CA TYR A 33 -13.74 -24.86 55.23
C TYR A 33 -13.93 -26.33 55.63
N LEU A 34 -15.07 -26.91 55.22
CA LEU A 34 -15.28 -28.36 55.16
C LEU A 34 -14.90 -28.85 53.75
N SER A 35 -13.89 -29.71 53.70
CA SER A 35 -13.53 -30.53 52.55
C SER A 35 -14.36 -31.81 52.56
N SER A 36 -15.07 -32.10 51.46
CA SER A 36 -15.26 -33.45 50.89
C SER A 36 -16.32 -33.39 49.78
N GLY A 37 -15.93 -33.52 48.50
CA GLY A 37 -16.92 -33.65 47.42
C GLY A 37 -16.45 -33.56 45.95
N THR A 38 -15.21 -33.15 45.65
CA THR A 38 -14.86 -32.71 44.28
C THR A 38 -14.03 -33.66 43.43
N MET A 39 -13.62 -34.84 43.92
CA MET A 39 -12.78 -35.78 43.13
C MET A 39 -13.56 -36.82 42.29
N LYS A 40 -14.88 -36.97 42.46
CA LYS A 40 -15.68 -37.95 41.69
C LYS A 40 -16.35 -37.38 40.44
N LEU A 41 -16.56 -36.06 40.37
CA LEU A 41 -17.26 -35.39 39.28
C LEU A 41 -16.35 -35.13 38.06
N THR A 42 -15.08 -34.83 38.28
CA THR A 42 -14.09 -34.63 37.22
C THR A 42 -13.78 -35.92 36.47
N ARG A 43 -13.72 -37.06 37.17
CA ARG A 43 -13.38 -38.36 36.57
C ARG A 43 -14.51 -38.94 35.70
N THR A 44 -15.77 -38.58 35.98
CA THR A 44 -16.96 -38.97 35.19
C THR A 44 -17.15 -38.10 33.94
N PHE A 45 -16.78 -36.82 34.00
CA PHE A 45 -16.81 -35.93 32.83
C PHE A 45 -15.74 -36.31 31.78
N THR A 46 -14.53 -36.65 32.21
CA THR A 46 -13.46 -37.05 31.28
C THR A 46 -13.75 -38.37 30.57
N THR A 47 -14.41 -39.32 31.26
CA THR A 47 -14.81 -40.61 30.65
C THR A 47 -15.94 -40.45 29.64
N CYS A 48 -16.90 -39.55 29.88
CA CYS A 48 -17.97 -39.27 28.91
C CYS A 48 -17.43 -38.60 27.62
N LEU A 49 -16.46 -37.70 27.73
CA LEU A 49 -15.85 -37.03 26.57
C LEU A 49 -15.07 -38.01 25.67
N ILE A 50 -14.37 -38.98 26.27
CA ILE A 50 -13.63 -40.01 25.52
C ILE A 50 -14.60 -40.95 24.80
N VAL A 51 -15.66 -41.40 25.47
CA VAL A 51 -16.67 -42.29 24.87
C VAL A 51 -17.42 -41.59 23.73
N PHE A 52 -17.78 -40.32 23.89
CA PHE A 52 -18.44 -39.53 22.83
C PHE A 52 -17.53 -39.36 21.60
N SER A 53 -16.24 -39.13 21.82
CA SER A 53 -15.26 -38.99 20.72
C SER A 53 -15.09 -40.29 19.92
N VAL A 54 -15.11 -41.44 20.59
CA VAL A 54 -15.03 -42.77 19.94
C VAL A 54 -16.30 -43.09 19.17
N LEU A 55 -17.48 -42.73 19.67
CA LEU A 55 -18.76 -42.96 18.98
C LEU A 55 -18.90 -42.11 17.70
N VAL A 56 -18.41 -40.87 17.71
CA VAL A 56 -18.40 -40.00 16.51
C VAL A 56 -17.40 -40.50 15.47
N ALA A 57 -16.23 -41.00 15.90
CA ALA A 57 -15.28 -41.63 14.98
C ALA A 57 -15.85 -42.91 14.35
N PHE A 58 -16.59 -43.72 15.12
CA PHE A 58 -17.26 -44.91 14.61
C PHE A 58 -18.40 -44.57 13.62
N SER A 59 -19.18 -43.51 13.83
CA SER A 59 -20.26 -43.16 12.89
C SER A 59 -19.75 -42.68 11.52
N MET A 60 -18.57 -42.03 11.48
CA MET A 60 -17.94 -41.64 10.21
C MET A 60 -17.36 -42.84 9.44
N ILE A 61 -16.92 -43.89 10.13
CA ILE A 61 -16.34 -45.09 9.50
C ILE A 61 -17.44 -46.00 8.90
N PHE A 62 -18.63 -46.03 9.51
CA PHE A 62 -19.74 -46.88 9.05
C PHE A 62 -20.65 -46.24 7.98
N HIS A 63 -20.42 -44.97 7.60
CA HIS A 63 -21.21 -44.28 6.57
C HIS A 63 -20.58 -44.25 5.18
N GLN A 64 -19.59 -45.11 4.89
CA GLN A 64 -19.06 -45.27 3.54
C GLN A 64 -19.46 -46.62 2.91
N HIS A 65 -20.16 -46.50 1.76
CA HIS A 65 -20.43 -47.43 0.65
C HIS A 65 -21.77 -48.20 0.62
N PRO A 66 -22.23 -48.66 -0.59
CA PRO A 66 -22.29 -47.99 -1.90
C PRO A 66 -23.65 -48.23 -2.61
N SER A 67 -24.03 -47.43 -3.62
CA SER A 67 -24.98 -47.84 -4.69
C SER A 67 -24.91 -46.89 -5.88
N ASP A 68 -24.25 -47.36 -6.95
CA ASP A 68 -24.35 -46.84 -8.32
C ASP A 68 -25.66 -47.28 -8.99
N SER A 69 -26.19 -46.48 -9.93
CA SER A 69 -26.45 -46.92 -11.33
C SER A 69 -27.18 -45.87 -12.18
N ASN A 70 -26.64 -45.67 -13.40
CA ASN A 70 -27.24 -45.18 -14.65
C ASN A 70 -27.33 -43.67 -14.95
N ARG A 71 -26.31 -43.14 -15.67
CA ARG A 71 -26.49 -42.77 -17.09
C ARG A 71 -25.16 -42.69 -17.86
N ILE A 72 -25.10 -43.52 -18.89
CA ILE A 72 -24.10 -43.65 -19.96
C ILE A 72 -24.27 -42.51 -20.98
N MET A 73 -23.16 -41.94 -21.46
CA MET A 73 -22.74 -41.73 -22.88
C MET A 73 -21.61 -40.68 -22.89
N GLY A 74 -20.41 -40.82 -23.46
CA GLY A 74 -19.75 -41.82 -24.27
C GLY A 74 -18.43 -41.18 -24.70
N PHE A 75 -17.31 -41.88 -24.53
CA PHE A 75 -15.98 -41.44 -24.94
C PHE A 75 -15.81 -41.52 -26.47
N ALA A 76 -15.09 -40.56 -27.05
CA ALA A 76 -14.27 -40.73 -28.25
C ALA A 76 -13.12 -39.70 -28.15
N GLU A 77 -11.93 -40.11 -27.73
CA GLU A 77 -10.85 -40.72 -28.50
C GLU A 77 -9.83 -39.65 -28.95
N ALA A 78 -8.65 -39.72 -28.32
CA ALA A 78 -7.50 -38.90 -28.63
C ALA A 78 -6.92 -39.30 -30.00
N ARG A 79 -6.66 -38.31 -30.85
CA ARG A 79 -5.76 -38.45 -32.00
C ARG A 79 -4.64 -37.44 -31.89
N VAL A 80 -3.44 -37.99 -31.75
CA VAL A 80 -2.16 -37.33 -31.99
C VAL A 80 -2.09 -37.00 -33.48
N LEU A 81 -1.91 -35.72 -33.82
CA LEU A 81 -1.35 -35.28 -35.09
C LEU A 81 -0.40 -34.11 -34.83
N ASP A 82 0.86 -34.38 -35.12
CA ASP A 82 1.97 -33.44 -35.19
C ASP A 82 1.83 -32.63 -36.50
N ALA A 83 1.72 -31.30 -36.39
CA ALA A 83 1.93 -30.36 -37.48
C ALA A 83 2.13 -28.95 -36.89
N GLY A 84 3.29 -28.36 -37.17
CA GLY A 84 3.71 -27.06 -36.64
C GLY A 84 2.70 -25.95 -36.86
N VAL A 85 2.33 -25.28 -35.77
CA VAL A 85 1.53 -24.06 -35.77
C VAL A 85 2.31 -23.02 -34.97
N PHE A 86 2.75 -21.98 -35.66
CA PHE A 86 3.24 -20.73 -35.08
C PHE A 86 2.28 -20.29 -33.97
N PRO A 87 2.74 -19.78 -32.81
CA PRO A 87 1.84 -19.34 -31.78
C PRO A 87 1.03 -18.16 -32.33
N ASN A 88 -0.23 -18.43 -32.66
CA ASN A 88 -1.25 -17.42 -32.83
C ASN A 88 -1.26 -16.62 -31.53
N VAL A 89 -0.82 -15.36 -31.64
CA VAL A 89 -1.06 -14.34 -30.64
C VAL A 89 -2.56 -14.28 -30.46
N THR A 90 -3.08 -14.97 -29.44
CA THR A 90 -4.45 -14.82 -29.00
C THR A 90 -4.62 -13.33 -28.71
N ASN A 91 -5.53 -12.72 -29.48
CA ASN A 91 -5.83 -11.31 -29.46
C ASN A 91 -6.42 -10.99 -28.08
N ILE A 92 -5.57 -10.71 -27.09
CA ILE A 92 -6.01 -10.28 -25.76
C ILE A 92 -6.85 -9.02 -26.00
N ASN A 93 -8.15 -9.11 -25.73
CA ASN A 93 -9.08 -7.98 -25.86
C ASN A 93 -8.44 -6.71 -25.28
N SER A 94 -8.45 -5.62 -26.04
CA SER A 94 -7.76 -4.35 -25.75
C SER A 94 -8.00 -3.80 -24.34
N ASP A 95 -9.16 -4.12 -23.76
CA ASP A 95 -9.56 -3.66 -22.43
C ASP A 95 -8.76 -4.32 -21.30
N LYS A 96 -8.38 -5.61 -21.46
CA LYS A 96 -7.52 -6.34 -20.52
C LYS A 96 -6.13 -5.70 -20.41
N LEU A 97 -5.68 -5.00 -21.47
CA LEU A 97 -4.39 -4.32 -21.50
C LEU A 97 -4.45 -2.87 -21.00
N LEU A 98 -5.60 -2.45 -20.44
CA LEU A 98 -5.82 -1.14 -19.84
C LEU A 98 -5.49 0.02 -20.80
N GLY A 99 -5.87 -0.11 -22.08
CA GLY A 99 -5.57 0.88 -23.10
C GLY A 99 -4.11 0.88 -23.56
N GLY A 100 -3.45 -0.28 -23.51
CA GLY A 100 -2.05 -0.45 -23.93
C GLY A 100 -1.01 -0.22 -22.83
N LEU A 101 -1.46 0.05 -21.60
CA LEU A 101 -0.57 0.19 -20.44
C LEU A 101 0.21 -1.12 -20.19
N LEU A 102 -0.49 -2.25 -20.23
CA LEU A 102 0.08 -3.57 -19.99
C LEU A 102 0.54 -4.21 -21.30
N ALA A 103 1.66 -4.93 -21.26
CA ALA A 103 2.06 -5.82 -22.33
C ALA A 103 1.23 -7.12 -22.32
N SER A 104 0.97 -7.69 -23.48
CA SER A 104 0.46 -9.06 -23.64
C SER A 104 1.60 -10.07 -23.53
N GLY A 105 1.29 -11.33 -23.19
CA GLY A 105 2.25 -12.44 -23.22
C GLY A 105 2.74 -12.91 -21.84
N PHE A 106 2.20 -12.35 -20.76
CA PHE A 106 2.33 -12.99 -19.44
C PHE A 106 1.45 -14.25 -19.39
N ASP A 107 1.92 -15.25 -18.64
CA ASP A 107 1.13 -16.43 -18.31
C ASP A 107 -0.06 -16.02 -17.41
N GLU A 108 -1.30 -16.24 -17.87
CA GLU A 108 -2.50 -15.76 -17.16
C GLU A 108 -2.70 -16.49 -15.83
N ASP A 109 -2.39 -17.79 -15.76
CA ASP A 109 -2.67 -18.63 -14.59
C ASP A 109 -1.73 -18.34 -13.42
N SER A 110 -0.47 -17.99 -13.67
CA SER A 110 0.49 -17.60 -12.63
C SER A 110 0.15 -16.25 -11.97
N CYS A 111 -0.58 -15.37 -12.66
CA CYS A 111 -0.99 -14.08 -12.12
C CYS A 111 -2.36 -13.64 -12.68
N LEU A 112 -3.42 -14.22 -12.10
CA LEU A 112 -4.81 -14.01 -12.55
C LEU A 112 -5.20 -12.52 -12.52
N SER A 113 -4.78 -11.79 -11.49
CA SER A 113 -5.16 -10.39 -11.27
C SER A 113 -4.75 -9.48 -12.44
N ARG A 114 -3.69 -9.82 -13.17
CA ARG A 114 -3.13 -8.98 -14.24
C ARG A 114 -4.15 -8.67 -15.34
N TYR A 115 -4.84 -9.70 -15.82
CA TYR A 115 -5.82 -9.56 -16.90
C TYR A 115 -7.25 -9.82 -16.46
N GLN A 116 -7.47 -10.47 -15.31
CA GLN A 116 -8.82 -10.71 -14.78
C GLN A 116 -9.39 -9.48 -14.04
N SER A 117 -8.55 -8.53 -13.59
CA SER A 117 -9.01 -7.36 -12.83
C SER A 117 -10.05 -6.50 -13.54
N VAL A 118 -10.07 -6.51 -14.88
CA VAL A 118 -11.07 -5.79 -15.71
C VAL A 118 -12.51 -6.26 -15.46
N HIS A 119 -12.73 -7.49 -14.98
CA HIS A 119 -14.07 -7.99 -14.68
C HIS A 119 -14.66 -7.37 -13.40
N TYR A 120 -13.81 -6.86 -12.52
CA TYR A 120 -14.20 -6.31 -11.21
C TYR A 120 -14.17 -4.79 -11.19
N ARG A 121 -13.37 -4.18 -12.08
CA ARG A 121 -13.12 -2.74 -12.10
C ARG A 121 -13.82 -2.08 -13.28
N LYS A 122 -14.46 -0.94 -13.03
CA LYS A 122 -14.93 -0.06 -14.10
C LYS A 122 -13.74 0.39 -14.98
N PRO A 123 -13.89 0.41 -16.33
CA PRO A 123 -12.85 0.93 -17.19
C PRO A 123 -12.48 2.37 -16.81
N SER A 124 -11.20 2.61 -16.52
CA SER A 124 -10.74 3.95 -16.17
C SER A 124 -10.93 4.93 -17.35
N PRO A 125 -11.44 6.14 -17.09
CA PRO A 125 -11.51 7.19 -18.10
C PRO A 125 -10.12 7.75 -18.44
N TYR A 126 -9.14 7.59 -17.55
CA TYR A 126 -7.77 8.06 -17.73
C TYR A 126 -7.02 7.10 -18.65
N LYS A 127 -6.74 7.54 -19.88
CA LYS A 127 -5.98 6.76 -20.86
C LYS A 127 -4.49 7.13 -20.76
N PRO A 128 -3.59 6.14 -20.67
CA PRO A 128 -2.16 6.43 -20.73
C PRO A 128 -1.81 7.06 -22.08
N SER A 129 -0.88 8.02 -22.09
CA SER A 129 -0.39 8.60 -23.33
C SER A 129 0.35 7.55 -24.16
N SER A 130 0.34 7.69 -25.49
CA SER A 130 1.15 6.84 -26.37
C SER A 130 2.65 6.95 -26.05
N TYR A 131 3.10 8.12 -25.60
CA TYR A 131 4.47 8.36 -25.16
C TYR A 131 4.82 7.53 -23.92
N LEU A 132 3.95 7.52 -22.90
CA LEU A 132 4.12 6.66 -21.72
C LEU A 132 4.12 5.17 -22.11
N ILE A 133 3.19 4.74 -22.96
CA ILE A 133 3.15 3.36 -23.45
C ILE A 133 4.50 3.00 -24.09
N SER A 134 5.01 3.83 -25.00
CA SER A 134 6.31 3.60 -25.65
C SER A 134 7.46 3.57 -24.64
N LYS A 135 7.47 4.49 -23.66
CA LYS A 135 8.48 4.53 -22.59
C LYS A 135 8.48 3.24 -21.77
N LEU A 136 7.31 2.70 -21.41
CA LEU A 136 7.19 1.42 -20.69
C LEU A 136 7.69 0.23 -21.52
N ARG A 137 7.33 0.15 -22.81
CA ARG A 137 7.83 -0.90 -23.71
C ARG A 137 9.35 -0.82 -23.90
N ASN A 138 9.91 0.39 -23.94
CA ASN A 138 11.37 0.57 -24.02
C ASN A 138 12.06 0.24 -22.69
N TYR A 139 11.43 0.56 -21.56
CA TYR A 139 11.89 0.12 -20.24
C TYR A 139 11.94 -1.41 -20.16
N GLU A 140 10.91 -2.13 -20.60
CA GLU A 140 10.91 -3.61 -20.63
C GLU A 140 12.08 -4.17 -21.46
N LYS A 141 12.43 -3.54 -22.60
CA LYS A 141 13.61 -3.91 -23.39
C LYS A 141 14.92 -3.65 -22.63
N LEU A 142 15.03 -2.52 -21.95
CA LEU A 142 16.19 -2.19 -21.11
C LEU A 142 16.34 -3.22 -19.99
N HIS A 143 15.24 -3.53 -19.30
CA HIS A 143 15.20 -4.50 -18.20
C HIS A 143 15.53 -5.92 -18.70
N LYS A 144 15.12 -6.29 -19.92
CA LYS A 144 15.51 -7.57 -20.54
C LYS A 144 17.00 -7.66 -20.86
N ARG A 145 17.62 -6.53 -21.22
CA ARG A 145 19.06 -6.48 -21.53
C ARG A 145 19.93 -6.46 -20.27
N CYS A 146 19.52 -5.67 -19.28
CA CYS A 146 20.34 -5.33 -18.11
C CYS A 146 19.82 -5.94 -16.80
N GLY A 147 18.71 -6.68 -16.81
CA GLY A 147 18.08 -7.20 -15.59
C GLY A 147 18.84 -8.36 -14.93
N PRO A 148 18.36 -8.81 -13.76
CA PRO A 148 18.97 -9.90 -13.00
C PRO A 148 19.28 -11.15 -13.84
N GLY A 149 20.46 -11.73 -13.63
CA GLY A 149 20.90 -12.96 -14.30
C GLY A 149 21.48 -12.79 -15.70
N THR A 150 21.35 -11.61 -16.33
CA THR A 150 21.95 -11.31 -17.63
C THR A 150 23.48 -11.14 -17.55
N GLU A 151 24.17 -11.29 -18.69
CA GLU A 151 25.61 -11.05 -18.76
C GLU A 151 25.98 -9.59 -18.47
N SER A 152 25.18 -8.64 -18.95
CA SER A 152 25.39 -7.21 -18.66
C SER A 152 25.21 -6.89 -17.17
N TYR A 153 24.26 -7.54 -16.49
CA TYR A 153 24.11 -7.44 -15.03
C TYR A 153 25.33 -7.98 -14.27
N LYS A 154 25.78 -9.20 -14.61
CA LYS A 154 26.98 -9.79 -14.00
C LYS A 154 28.24 -8.95 -14.23
N LYS A 155 28.36 -8.32 -15.41
CA LYS A 155 29.45 -7.38 -15.72
C LYS A 155 29.35 -6.11 -14.87
N ALA A 156 28.15 -5.53 -14.72
CA ALA A 156 27.93 -4.33 -13.93
C ALA A 156 28.17 -4.55 -12.43
N LEU A 157 27.91 -5.76 -11.91
CA LEU A 157 28.22 -6.10 -10.51
C LEU A 157 29.70 -5.94 -10.18
N LYS A 158 30.61 -6.20 -11.12
CA LYS A 158 32.06 -6.02 -10.92
C LYS A 158 32.46 -4.58 -10.60
N GLN A 159 31.62 -3.60 -10.95
CA GLN A 159 31.86 -2.20 -10.60
C GLN A 159 31.75 -1.97 -9.09
N LEU A 160 30.97 -2.79 -8.37
CA LEU A 160 30.81 -2.69 -6.91
C LEU A 160 32.02 -3.22 -6.13
N ASP A 161 32.94 -3.94 -6.79
CA ASP A 161 34.19 -4.43 -6.18
C ASP A 161 35.21 -3.29 -5.96
N GLN A 162 34.95 -2.13 -6.57
CA GLN A 162 35.81 -0.94 -6.51
C GLN A 162 34.99 0.27 -6.05
N GLU A 163 35.68 1.26 -5.48
CA GLU A 163 35.05 2.50 -4.99
C GLU A 163 34.67 3.45 -6.13
N HIS A 164 35.53 3.53 -7.15
CA HIS A 164 35.36 4.34 -8.34
C HIS A 164 35.38 3.46 -9.58
N ILE A 165 34.83 3.97 -10.69
CA ILE A 165 34.78 3.27 -11.97
C ILE A 165 35.71 3.92 -13.01
N ASP A 166 36.40 3.07 -13.75
CA ASP A 166 37.19 3.46 -14.92
C ASP A 166 36.34 3.31 -16.20
N GLY A 167 35.64 4.38 -16.56
CA GLY A 167 34.88 4.49 -17.81
C GLY A 167 33.40 4.13 -17.71
N ASP A 168 32.69 4.29 -18.84
CA ASP A 168 31.24 4.18 -18.91
C ASP A 168 30.76 2.71 -18.95
N GLY A 169 29.88 2.35 -18.02
CA GLY A 169 29.18 1.07 -18.02
C GLY A 169 28.00 1.04 -19.01
N GLU A 170 27.62 -0.16 -19.45
CA GLU A 170 26.50 -0.38 -20.37
C GLU A 170 25.11 -0.22 -19.71
N CYS A 171 25.04 -0.43 -18.39
CA CYS A 171 23.80 -0.46 -17.63
C CYS A 171 23.94 0.35 -16.34
N LYS A 172 22.87 1.06 -15.98
CA LYS A 172 22.75 1.81 -14.73
C LYS A 172 21.53 1.30 -13.97
N TYR A 173 21.60 1.35 -12.65
CA TYR A 173 20.64 0.73 -11.75
C TYR A 173 20.19 1.72 -10.68
N VAL A 174 18.96 1.50 -10.22
CA VAL A 174 18.45 2.05 -8.98
C VAL A 174 17.81 0.91 -8.19
N VAL A 175 18.36 0.64 -7.01
CA VAL A 175 17.88 -0.37 -6.08
C VAL A 175 16.97 0.31 -5.08
N TRP A 176 15.73 -0.13 -5.01
CA TRP A 176 14.79 0.27 -3.97
C TRP A 176 14.89 -0.71 -2.79
N ILE A 177 15.11 -0.20 -1.58
CA ILE A 177 15.15 -0.99 -0.34
C ILE A 177 13.74 -1.15 0.23
N SER A 178 13.36 -2.38 0.62
CA SER A 178 12.06 -2.62 1.27
C SER A 178 12.04 -2.01 2.67
N PHE A 179 11.34 -0.88 2.82
CA PHE A 179 11.34 -0.10 4.05
C PHE A 179 9.94 0.48 4.36
N SER A 180 9.57 0.54 5.64
CA SER A 180 8.30 1.11 6.14
C SER A 180 7.04 0.25 5.87
N GLY A 181 5.87 0.80 6.17
CA GLY A 181 4.57 0.14 6.00
C GLY A 181 4.19 -0.08 4.53
N LEU A 182 3.25 -1.00 4.26
CA LEU A 182 2.87 -1.41 2.90
C LEU A 182 2.45 -0.23 2.00
N GLY A 183 1.63 0.70 2.51
CA GLY A 183 1.22 1.88 1.74
C GLY A 183 2.41 2.73 1.30
N ASN A 184 3.34 2.98 2.23
CA ASN A 184 4.57 3.74 1.95
C ASN A 184 5.44 3.00 0.92
N ARG A 185 5.57 1.67 1.05
CA ARG A 185 6.34 0.86 0.10
C ARG A 185 5.81 0.95 -1.32
N ILE A 186 4.50 0.82 -1.51
CA ILE A 186 3.85 0.91 -2.84
C ILE A 186 4.09 2.29 -3.46
N LEU A 187 3.88 3.36 -2.69
CA LEU A 187 4.03 4.73 -3.17
C LEU A 187 5.49 5.08 -3.49
N SER A 188 6.41 4.71 -2.60
CA SER A 188 7.82 5.04 -2.74
C SER A 188 8.47 4.22 -3.86
N LEU A 189 8.10 2.94 -4.02
CA LEU A 189 8.54 2.11 -5.15
C LEU A 189 8.04 2.66 -6.49
N ALA A 190 6.79 3.12 -6.58
CA ALA A 190 6.30 3.79 -7.79
C ALA A 190 7.07 5.08 -8.10
N SER A 191 7.45 5.82 -7.05
CA SER A 191 8.26 7.04 -7.19
C SER A 191 9.67 6.74 -7.71
N VAL A 192 10.33 5.69 -7.17
CA VAL A 192 11.63 5.23 -7.65
C VAL A 192 11.55 4.66 -9.06
N PHE A 193 10.45 3.97 -9.42
CA PHE A 193 10.24 3.52 -10.80
C PHE A 193 10.15 4.69 -11.77
N LEU A 194 9.39 5.74 -11.43
CA LEU A 194 9.36 6.94 -12.27
C LEU A 194 10.74 7.57 -12.41
N TYR A 195 11.50 7.66 -11.32
CA TYR A 195 12.87 8.15 -11.36
C TYR A 195 13.77 7.29 -12.27
N ALA A 196 13.58 5.97 -12.26
CA ALA A 196 14.27 5.04 -13.17
C ALA A 196 13.92 5.32 -14.65
N LEU A 197 12.65 5.62 -14.97
CA LEU A 197 12.23 6.02 -16.32
C LEU A 197 12.86 7.34 -16.76
N LEU A 198 13.01 8.31 -15.85
CA LEU A 198 13.57 9.62 -16.14
C LEU A 198 15.10 9.60 -16.29
N THR A 199 15.76 8.59 -15.75
CA THR A 199 17.23 8.48 -15.71
C THR A 199 17.78 7.29 -16.50
N ASP A 200 16.92 6.60 -17.26
CA ASP A 200 17.24 5.40 -18.05
C ASP A 200 17.96 4.31 -17.24
N ARG A 201 17.48 4.08 -16.01
CA ARG A 201 18.01 3.06 -15.09
C ARG A 201 17.10 1.84 -15.03
N VAL A 202 17.70 0.69 -14.72
CA VAL A 202 16.97 -0.52 -14.32
C VAL A 202 16.56 -0.40 -12.86
N LEU A 203 15.29 -0.59 -12.56
CA LEU A 203 14.78 -0.74 -11.21
C LEU A 203 15.06 -2.16 -10.70
N LEU A 204 15.68 -2.29 -9.54
CA LEU A 204 15.78 -3.54 -8.79
C LEU A 204 15.09 -3.40 -7.44
N VAL A 205 14.29 -4.39 -7.07
CA VAL A 205 13.46 -4.36 -5.86
C VAL A 205 14.04 -5.31 -4.83
N ASP A 206 14.57 -4.76 -3.74
CA ASP A 206 14.79 -5.56 -2.55
C ASP A 206 13.45 -6.16 -2.12
N ARG A 207 13.36 -7.50 -2.14
CA ARG A 207 12.11 -8.20 -1.88
C ARG A 207 11.68 -8.11 -0.41
N GLY A 208 12.61 -7.74 0.48
CA GLY A 208 12.39 -7.76 1.92
C GLY A 208 11.82 -9.11 2.38
N LYS A 209 10.74 -9.06 3.16
CA LYS A 209 10.10 -10.27 3.70
C LYS A 209 8.92 -10.81 2.89
N ASP A 210 8.36 -10.01 1.98
CA ASP A 210 7.02 -10.31 1.43
C ASP A 210 6.69 -9.71 0.04
N MET A 211 7.57 -8.95 -0.63
CA MET A 211 7.20 -8.31 -1.90
C MET A 211 6.83 -9.33 -2.99
N ASP A 212 7.50 -10.48 -3.04
CA ASP A 212 7.23 -11.56 -3.99
C ASP A 212 6.04 -12.46 -3.57
N ASP A 213 5.65 -12.44 -2.30
CA ASP A 213 4.38 -13.03 -1.85
C ASP A 213 3.18 -12.14 -2.19
N LEU A 214 3.38 -10.82 -2.25
CA LEU A 214 2.32 -9.83 -2.45
C LEU A 214 2.08 -9.51 -3.93
N PHE A 215 3.13 -9.39 -4.73
CA PHE A 215 3.06 -8.90 -6.10
C PHE A 215 3.64 -9.88 -7.13
N CYS A 216 3.01 -9.93 -8.30
CA CYS A 216 3.54 -10.60 -9.48
C CYS A 216 4.65 -9.77 -10.14
N GLU A 217 5.44 -10.43 -10.99
CA GLU A 217 6.48 -9.77 -11.82
C GLU A 217 5.88 -8.76 -12.82
N PRO A 218 6.25 -7.47 -12.80
CA PRO A 218 5.62 -6.48 -13.68
C PRO A 218 6.25 -6.39 -15.08
N PHE A 219 7.48 -6.89 -15.28
CA PHE A 219 8.23 -6.73 -16.52
C PHE A 219 8.29 -8.02 -17.32
N LEU A 220 7.81 -7.99 -18.57
CA LEU A 220 7.60 -9.20 -19.36
C LEU A 220 8.93 -9.94 -19.61
N GLY A 221 8.98 -11.19 -19.14
CA GLY A 221 10.10 -12.11 -19.38
C GLY A 221 11.32 -11.93 -18.48
N MET A 222 11.24 -11.10 -17.43
CA MET A 222 12.32 -10.88 -16.47
C MET A 222 11.79 -10.77 -15.04
N SER A 223 12.69 -10.90 -14.06
CA SER A 223 12.39 -10.54 -12.67
C SER A 223 12.81 -9.10 -12.36
N TRP A 224 11.98 -8.37 -11.61
CA TRP A 224 12.36 -7.10 -11.00
C TRP A 224 13.09 -7.24 -9.65
N LEU A 225 13.09 -8.44 -9.06
CA LEU A 225 13.61 -8.66 -7.72
C LEU A 225 15.13 -8.60 -7.75
N LEU A 226 15.70 -7.94 -6.75
CA LEU A 226 17.12 -7.98 -6.47
C LEU A 226 17.53 -9.44 -6.16
N PRO A 227 18.59 -9.97 -6.79
CA PRO A 227 19.14 -11.27 -6.44
C PRO A 227 19.51 -11.34 -4.96
N LEU A 228 19.23 -12.48 -4.32
CA LEU A 228 19.48 -12.69 -2.89
C LEU A 228 20.99 -12.68 -2.54
N ASP A 229 21.84 -12.90 -3.52
CA ASP A 229 23.30 -12.86 -3.46
C ASP A 229 23.88 -11.49 -3.84
N PHE A 230 23.06 -10.44 -3.93
CA PHE A 230 23.56 -9.09 -4.19
C PHE A 230 24.49 -8.62 -3.04
N PRO A 231 25.73 -8.17 -3.36
CA PRO A 231 26.82 -8.07 -2.39
C PRO A 231 26.65 -6.99 -1.30
N MET A 232 25.70 -6.07 -1.45
CA MET A 232 25.46 -5.00 -0.47
C MET A 232 24.18 -5.19 0.36
N THR A 233 23.47 -6.31 0.19
CA THR A 233 22.16 -6.52 0.82
C THR A 233 22.23 -6.48 2.35
N ASP A 234 23.30 -7.00 2.93
CA ASP A 234 23.57 -7.03 4.37
C ASP A 234 23.81 -5.64 4.98
N GLN A 235 24.15 -4.64 4.16
CA GLN A 235 24.38 -3.27 4.59
C GLN A 235 23.09 -2.44 4.64
N PHE A 236 22.02 -2.89 3.97
CA PHE A 236 20.81 -2.08 3.76
C PHE A 236 20.18 -1.59 5.06
N ASP A 237 20.10 -2.43 6.09
CA ASP A 237 19.55 -2.05 7.39
C ASP A 237 20.36 -0.92 8.05
N GLY A 238 21.68 -0.97 7.92
CA GLY A 238 22.62 0.00 8.51
C GLY A 238 22.71 1.34 7.77
N LEU A 239 22.37 1.39 6.48
CA LEU A 239 22.48 2.60 5.66
C LEU A 239 21.59 3.74 6.20
N ASN A 240 22.20 4.88 6.51
CA ASN A 240 21.56 6.06 7.10
C ASN A 240 22.31 7.36 6.71
N GLN A 241 21.87 8.51 7.24
CA GLN A 241 22.43 9.84 6.92
C GLN A 241 23.92 10.00 7.26
N GLU A 242 24.47 9.17 8.16
CA GLU A 242 25.88 9.22 8.58
C GLU A 242 26.76 8.19 7.85
N SER A 243 26.19 7.43 6.91
CA SER A 243 26.95 6.51 6.08
C SER A 243 27.85 7.30 5.11
N SER A 244 29.13 6.91 4.98
CA SER A 244 30.08 7.62 4.11
C SER A 244 29.65 7.68 2.64
N ARG A 245 28.88 6.69 2.18
CA ARG A 245 28.28 6.61 0.84
C ARG A 245 26.94 7.33 0.70
N CYS A 246 26.42 7.92 1.77
CA CYS A 246 25.21 8.74 1.71
C CYS A 246 25.50 10.03 0.94
N TYR A 247 24.68 10.35 -0.06
CA TYR A 247 24.85 11.59 -0.82
C TYR A 247 24.77 12.84 0.06
N GLY A 248 23.77 12.92 0.96
CA GLY A 248 23.66 14.05 1.88
C GLY A 248 24.86 14.18 2.82
N TYR A 249 25.47 13.06 3.23
CA TYR A 249 26.72 13.07 4.00
C TYR A 249 27.89 13.67 3.20
N MET A 250 28.03 13.27 1.94
CA MET A 250 29.07 13.79 1.06
C MET A 250 28.89 15.29 0.79
N VAL A 251 27.66 15.74 0.55
CA VAL A 251 27.32 17.16 0.36
C VAL A 251 27.63 17.96 1.64
N LYS A 252 27.19 17.47 2.80
CA LYS A 252 27.43 18.11 4.11
C LYS A 252 28.92 18.32 4.40
N ASN A 253 29.73 17.31 4.11
CA ASN A 253 31.17 17.32 4.40
C ASN A 253 32.04 17.77 3.21
N GLN A 254 31.42 18.19 2.09
CA GLN A 254 32.10 18.66 0.89
C GLN A 254 33.07 17.61 0.28
N VAL A 255 32.70 16.34 0.35
CA VAL A 255 33.50 15.17 -0.10
C VAL A 255 33.12 14.75 -1.53
N ILE A 256 32.62 15.68 -2.35
CA ILE A 256 32.38 15.37 -3.77
C ILE A 256 33.74 15.25 -4.44
N ASP A 257 34.18 14.00 -4.51
CA ASP A 257 35.54 13.58 -4.76
C ASP A 257 36.00 13.96 -6.19
N THR A 258 37.25 14.41 -6.30
CA THR A 258 37.89 14.76 -7.58
C THR A 258 38.56 13.56 -8.24
N GLU A 259 38.63 12.40 -7.57
CA GLU A 259 39.42 11.24 -8.02
C GLU A 259 38.67 10.28 -8.97
N GLY A 260 37.40 10.54 -9.31
CA GLY A 260 36.68 9.75 -10.33
C GLY A 260 35.17 9.70 -10.13
N THR A 261 34.50 8.85 -10.91
CA THR A 261 33.06 8.59 -10.71
C THR A 261 32.89 7.44 -9.73
N LEU A 262 32.09 7.62 -8.68
CA LEU A 262 31.78 6.55 -7.72
C LEU A 262 31.07 5.37 -8.39
N SER A 263 31.33 4.15 -7.92
CA SER A 263 30.63 2.96 -8.36
C SER A 263 29.20 2.88 -7.84
N HIS A 264 28.96 3.36 -6.62
CA HIS A 264 27.64 3.38 -6.01
C HIS A 264 27.42 4.58 -5.09
N LEU A 265 26.15 4.91 -4.87
CA LEU A 265 25.74 6.00 -4.00
C LEU A 265 24.45 5.64 -3.26
N TYR A 266 24.42 5.91 -1.97
CA TYR A 266 23.22 5.77 -1.15
C TYR A 266 22.44 7.10 -1.11
N LEU A 267 21.15 7.03 -1.42
CA LEU A 267 20.22 8.14 -1.37
C LEU A 267 19.24 7.93 -0.21
N HIS A 268 19.41 8.73 0.83
CA HIS A 268 18.54 8.72 2.01
C HIS A 268 17.34 9.66 1.78
N LEU A 269 16.22 9.07 1.33
CA LEU A 269 14.98 9.80 1.00
C LEU A 269 13.83 9.37 1.92
N VAL A 270 14.16 9.05 3.18
CA VAL A 270 13.21 8.77 4.26
C VAL A 270 12.67 10.10 4.81
N HIS A 271 11.51 10.09 5.46
CA HIS A 271 10.88 11.30 6.00
C HIS A 271 11.75 12.11 6.99
N ASP A 272 12.77 11.51 7.62
CA ASP A 272 13.68 12.12 8.60
C ASP A 272 14.96 12.71 7.98
N TYR A 273 15.08 12.68 6.66
CA TYR A 273 16.20 13.24 5.90
C TYR A 273 16.39 14.77 6.07
N GLY A 274 17.64 15.21 5.96
CA GLY A 274 18.04 16.60 6.18
C GLY A 274 18.10 17.45 4.92
N ASP A 275 18.53 18.71 5.07
CA ASP A 275 18.65 19.67 3.95
C ASP A 275 19.67 19.22 2.90
N HIS A 276 20.73 18.53 3.32
CA HIS A 276 21.76 18.02 2.40
C HIS A 276 21.26 16.83 1.59
N ASP A 277 20.44 15.94 2.16
CA ASP A 277 19.81 14.84 1.42
C ASP A 277 18.80 15.37 0.39
N LYS A 278 18.07 16.43 0.76
CA LYS A 278 17.10 17.12 -0.10
C LYS A 278 17.72 17.76 -1.35
N MET A 279 19.05 17.94 -1.39
CA MET A 279 19.75 18.34 -2.61
C MET A 279 19.59 17.33 -3.75
N PHE A 280 19.16 16.10 -3.48
CA PHE A 280 18.67 15.17 -4.50
C PHE A 280 17.67 15.82 -5.46
N PHE A 281 16.84 16.75 -5.00
CA PHE A 281 15.82 17.41 -5.82
C PHE A 281 16.34 18.61 -6.63
N CYS A 282 17.66 18.76 -6.78
CA CYS A 282 18.28 19.82 -7.57
C CYS A 282 18.92 19.30 -8.86
N GLU A 283 18.82 20.09 -9.94
CA GLU A 283 19.35 19.76 -11.27
C GLU A 283 20.86 19.49 -11.29
N GLY A 284 21.65 20.32 -10.59
CA GLY A 284 23.10 20.17 -10.51
C GLY A 284 23.50 18.84 -9.86
N ASP A 285 22.83 18.49 -8.78
CA ASP A 285 23.01 17.24 -8.04
C ASP A 285 22.56 16.03 -8.88
N GLN A 286 21.45 16.13 -9.62
CA GLN A 286 21.01 15.09 -10.56
C GLN A 286 22.04 14.83 -11.67
N THR A 287 22.77 15.86 -12.11
CA THR A 287 23.86 15.71 -13.09
C THR A 287 25.02 14.89 -12.52
N PHE A 288 25.36 15.08 -11.24
CA PHE A 288 26.36 14.26 -10.55
C PHE A 288 25.86 12.82 -10.36
N ILE A 289 24.66 12.66 -9.79
CA ILE A 289 24.03 11.36 -9.51
C ILE A 289 23.85 10.55 -10.81
N GLY A 290 23.56 11.22 -11.93
CA GLY A 290 23.40 10.61 -13.25
C GLY A 290 24.62 9.83 -13.75
N LYS A 291 25.83 10.12 -13.23
CA LYS A 291 27.07 9.44 -13.61
C LYS A 291 27.28 8.11 -12.86
N VAL A 292 26.82 8.02 -11.62
CA VAL A 292 27.02 6.84 -10.75
C VAL A 292 26.18 5.66 -11.26
N PRO A 293 26.74 4.46 -11.52
CA PRO A 293 25.98 3.36 -12.10
C PRO A 293 25.02 2.71 -11.11
N TRP A 294 25.34 2.59 -9.83
CA TRP A 294 24.48 1.95 -8.83
C TRP A 294 23.94 2.96 -7.81
N LEU A 295 22.64 3.22 -7.85
CA LEU A 295 21.98 4.01 -6.81
C LEU A 295 21.25 3.08 -5.85
N ILE A 296 21.43 3.27 -4.55
CA ILE A 296 20.72 2.53 -3.50
C ILE A 296 19.79 3.52 -2.81
N VAL A 297 18.49 3.27 -2.80
CA VAL A 297 17.48 4.21 -2.31
C VAL A 297 16.71 3.59 -1.16
N LYS A 298 16.67 4.29 -0.03
CA LYS A 298 15.74 4.02 1.08
C LYS A 298 14.77 5.17 1.20
N THR A 299 13.47 4.89 1.07
CA THR A 299 12.43 5.92 1.07
C THR A 299 11.07 5.37 1.50
N ASP A 300 10.30 6.20 2.20
CA ASP A 300 8.91 5.94 2.61
C ASP A 300 7.94 7.02 2.11
N ASN A 301 8.37 7.85 1.16
CA ASN A 301 7.63 9.00 0.67
C ASN A 301 7.21 8.83 -0.81
N TYR A 302 6.09 9.46 -1.18
CA TYR A 302 5.69 9.65 -2.57
C TYR A 302 6.35 10.90 -3.16
N PHE A 303 7.62 10.83 -3.52
CA PHE A 303 8.40 12.03 -3.87
C PHE A 303 8.18 12.59 -5.29
N VAL A 304 7.25 12.01 -6.04
CA VAL A 304 6.94 12.38 -7.44
C VAL A 304 6.70 13.88 -7.63
N PRO A 305 5.91 14.60 -6.81
CA PRO A 305 5.61 16.01 -7.06
C PRO A 305 6.84 16.89 -7.20
N SER A 306 7.91 16.62 -6.44
CA SER A 306 9.14 17.40 -6.51
C SER A 306 10.01 17.08 -7.72
N LEU A 307 9.82 15.92 -8.38
CA LEU A 307 10.49 15.63 -9.66
C LEU A 307 10.00 16.55 -10.79
N TRP A 308 8.76 17.04 -10.71
CA TRP A 308 8.21 18.01 -11.66
C TRP A 308 8.82 19.41 -11.55
N LEU A 309 9.59 19.66 -10.47
CA LEU A 309 10.25 20.94 -10.23
C LEU A 309 11.73 20.91 -10.64
N ILE A 310 12.21 19.80 -11.18
CA ILE A 310 13.59 19.63 -11.65
C ILE A 310 13.62 19.89 -13.17
N PRO A 311 14.36 20.91 -13.64
CA PRO A 311 14.54 21.14 -15.06
C PRO A 311 15.04 19.90 -15.81
N GLY A 312 14.47 19.65 -16.98
CA GLY A 312 14.75 18.48 -17.82
C GLY A 312 13.82 17.30 -17.50
N PHE A 313 13.53 17.04 -16.22
CA PHE A 313 12.53 16.04 -15.85
C PHE A 313 11.11 16.55 -16.13
N ASP A 314 10.84 17.83 -15.87
CA ASP A 314 9.57 18.50 -16.15
C ASP A 314 9.10 18.33 -17.61
N ASP A 315 9.99 18.52 -18.59
CA ASP A 315 9.69 18.37 -20.02
C ASP A 315 9.33 16.91 -20.38
N GLU A 316 10.06 15.93 -19.84
CA GLU A 316 9.78 14.51 -20.07
C GLU A 316 8.47 14.09 -19.38
N LEU A 317 8.24 14.57 -18.15
CA LEU A 317 7.01 14.32 -17.38
C LEU A 317 5.77 14.89 -18.08
N ASN A 318 5.87 16.07 -18.70
CA ASN A 318 4.78 16.65 -19.47
C ASN A 318 4.38 15.80 -20.69
N LYS A 319 5.33 15.09 -21.32
CA LYS A 319 5.05 14.16 -22.43
C LYS A 319 4.47 12.85 -21.93
N LEU A 320 5.02 12.31 -20.83
CA LEU A 320 4.55 11.07 -20.21
C LEU A 320 3.12 11.22 -19.69
N PHE A 321 2.83 12.32 -18.99
CA PHE A 321 1.58 12.56 -18.29
C PHE A 321 0.93 13.89 -18.71
N PRO A 322 0.27 13.95 -19.88
CA PRO A 322 -0.47 15.14 -20.31
C PRO A 322 -1.52 15.57 -19.27
N GLN A 323 -2.18 14.59 -18.66
CA GLN A 323 -3.01 14.78 -17.46
C GLN A 323 -2.11 14.56 -16.24
N LYS A 324 -1.59 15.65 -15.68
CA LYS A 324 -0.51 15.62 -14.68
C LYS A 324 -0.85 14.80 -13.43
N ALA A 325 -2.10 14.84 -12.99
CA ALA A 325 -2.56 14.08 -11.83
C ALA A 325 -2.94 12.61 -12.15
N THR A 326 -2.17 11.93 -13.01
CA THR A 326 -2.39 10.51 -13.38
C THR A 326 -1.16 9.63 -13.17
N VAL A 327 -0.09 10.17 -12.56
CA VAL A 327 1.20 9.48 -12.44
C VAL A 327 1.06 8.18 -11.68
N PHE A 328 0.62 8.23 -10.41
CA PHE A 328 0.48 7.03 -9.60
C PHE A 328 -0.65 6.13 -10.12
N HIS A 329 -1.71 6.71 -10.70
CA HIS A 329 -2.78 5.92 -11.32
C HIS A 329 -2.24 5.00 -12.42
N HIS A 330 -1.41 5.51 -13.32
CA HIS A 330 -0.84 4.71 -14.41
C HIS A 330 0.28 3.80 -13.92
N LEU A 331 1.26 4.33 -13.19
CA LEU A 331 2.41 3.53 -12.75
C LEU A 331 2.01 2.47 -11.73
N GLY A 332 1.09 2.79 -10.81
CA GLY A 332 0.58 1.84 -9.84
C GLY A 332 -0.15 0.67 -10.49
N ARG A 333 -0.99 0.93 -11.50
CA ARG A 333 -1.71 -0.11 -12.26
C ARG A 333 -0.82 -0.91 -13.21
N TYR A 334 0.35 -0.40 -13.54
CA TYR A 334 1.35 -1.10 -14.34
C TYR A 334 2.25 -2.01 -13.46
N LEU A 335 2.66 -1.54 -12.28
CA LEU A 335 3.59 -2.26 -11.42
C LEU A 335 2.91 -3.30 -10.52
N PHE A 336 1.77 -2.96 -9.92
CA PHE A 336 1.29 -3.70 -8.76
C PHE A 336 0.14 -4.63 -9.10
N HIS A 337 0.46 -5.86 -9.46
CA HIS A 337 -0.53 -6.93 -9.66
C HIS A 337 -0.48 -7.91 -8.48
N PRO A 338 -1.56 -8.08 -7.70
CA PRO A 338 -1.57 -9.00 -6.56
C PRO A 338 -1.34 -10.44 -7.01
N THR A 339 -0.60 -11.21 -6.21
CA THR A 339 -0.48 -12.67 -6.40
C THR A 339 -1.84 -13.35 -6.30
N ASN A 340 -1.95 -14.57 -6.81
CA ASN A 340 -3.21 -15.34 -6.79
C ASN A 340 -3.78 -15.52 -5.37
N GLN A 341 -2.93 -15.63 -4.34
CA GLN A 341 -3.40 -15.72 -2.96
C GLN A 341 -4.14 -14.45 -2.53
N VAL A 342 -3.53 -13.27 -2.76
CA VAL A 342 -4.12 -11.98 -2.42
C VAL A 342 -5.34 -11.70 -3.32
N TRP A 343 -5.24 -12.00 -4.60
CA TRP A 343 -6.34 -11.84 -5.56
C TRP A 343 -7.55 -12.71 -5.19
N GLY A 344 -7.32 -13.91 -4.66
CA GLY A 344 -8.37 -14.76 -4.10
C GLY A 344 -9.12 -14.11 -2.94
N LEU A 345 -8.44 -13.32 -2.09
CA LEU A 345 -9.11 -12.56 -1.02
C LEU A 345 -10.00 -11.46 -1.61
N VAL A 346 -9.51 -10.73 -2.60
CA VAL A 346 -10.25 -9.65 -3.27
C VAL A 346 -11.50 -10.19 -3.95
N THR A 347 -11.35 -11.19 -4.82
CA THR A 347 -12.44 -11.75 -5.63
C THR A 347 -13.53 -12.36 -4.77
N ARG A 348 -13.19 -13.25 -3.82
CA ARG A 348 -14.17 -13.86 -2.93
C ARG A 348 -14.95 -12.83 -2.10
N TYR A 349 -14.28 -11.79 -1.60
CA TYR A 349 -14.97 -10.76 -0.82
C TYR A 349 -15.88 -9.91 -1.70
N TYR A 350 -15.39 -9.49 -2.87
CA TYR A 350 -16.19 -8.71 -3.81
C TYR A 350 -17.44 -9.47 -4.25
N GLU A 351 -17.29 -10.72 -4.68
CA GLU A 351 -18.39 -11.57 -5.14
C GLU A 351 -19.44 -11.78 -4.05
N ALA A 352 -19.01 -12.10 -2.81
CA ALA A 352 -19.91 -12.41 -1.72
C ALA A 352 -20.65 -11.20 -1.13
N TYR A 353 -20.02 -10.02 -1.09
CA TYR A 353 -20.53 -8.90 -0.31
C TYR A 353 -20.81 -7.62 -1.11
N LEU A 354 -20.16 -7.42 -2.27
CA LEU A 354 -20.20 -6.13 -2.99
C LEU A 354 -20.84 -6.22 -4.37
N SER A 355 -20.84 -7.40 -5.00
CA SER A 355 -21.21 -7.59 -6.41
C SER A 355 -22.67 -7.27 -6.73
N HIS A 356 -23.58 -7.44 -5.77
CA HIS A 356 -25.03 -7.26 -5.93
C HIS A 356 -25.53 -5.84 -5.61
N ALA A 357 -24.64 -4.92 -5.23
CA ALA A 357 -25.01 -3.54 -4.96
C ALA A 357 -25.02 -2.70 -6.24
N ASP A 358 -26.03 -1.83 -6.37
CA ASP A 358 -26.14 -0.86 -7.46
C ASP A 358 -24.99 0.17 -7.37
N GLU A 359 -24.58 0.52 -6.16
CA GLU A 359 -23.49 1.45 -5.88
C GLU A 359 -22.67 1.00 -4.65
N LYS A 360 -21.36 1.18 -4.71
CA LYS A 360 -20.39 0.78 -3.69
C LYS A 360 -19.67 2.00 -3.13
N ILE A 361 -19.70 2.16 -1.81
CA ILE A 361 -19.03 3.27 -1.11
C ILE A 361 -17.90 2.71 -0.28
N GLY A 362 -16.67 3.14 -0.54
CA GLY A 362 -15.51 2.82 0.29
C GLY A 362 -15.33 3.85 1.40
N ILE A 363 -15.09 3.40 2.63
CA ILE A 363 -14.72 4.25 3.76
C ILE A 363 -13.46 3.70 4.38
N GLN A 364 -12.34 4.33 4.05
CA GLN A 364 -11.03 3.99 4.58
C GLN A 364 -10.77 4.78 5.86
N VAL A 365 -10.75 4.09 6.99
CA VAL A 365 -10.59 4.70 8.32
C VAL A 365 -9.21 4.38 8.89
N ARG A 366 -8.41 5.42 9.11
CA ARG A 366 -7.14 5.37 9.82
C ARG A 366 -7.09 6.50 10.82
N VAL A 367 -7.03 6.14 12.11
CA VAL A 367 -6.85 7.10 13.20
C VAL A 367 -5.39 7.05 13.66
N PHE A 368 -4.73 8.19 13.70
CA PHE A 368 -3.36 8.36 14.20
C PHE A 368 -3.42 8.85 15.65
N ASP A 369 -3.73 7.93 16.56
CA ASP A 369 -3.78 8.13 18.02
C ASP A 369 -3.06 6.93 18.67
N GLU A 370 -2.53 7.13 19.87
CA GLU A 370 -1.89 6.06 20.66
C GLU A 370 -2.94 5.10 21.24
N ASP A 371 -4.10 5.63 21.61
CA ASP A 371 -5.22 4.81 22.09
C ASP A 371 -5.87 4.07 20.92
N PRO A 372 -6.26 2.79 21.09
CA PRO A 372 -6.77 1.95 20.00
C PRO A 372 -8.17 2.36 19.50
N GLY A 373 -8.86 3.27 20.21
CA GLY A 373 -10.25 3.60 19.92
C GLY A 373 -11.20 2.40 20.07
N PRO A 374 -12.35 2.38 19.38
CA PRO A 374 -12.83 3.40 18.44
C PRO A 374 -13.18 4.72 19.16
N PHE A 375 -13.31 5.82 18.41
CA PHE A 375 -13.64 7.12 18.98
C PHE A 375 -14.95 7.68 18.45
N GLN A 376 -15.80 8.22 19.35
CA GLN A 376 -17.10 8.79 18.99
C GLN A 376 -16.96 9.95 17.98
N HIS A 377 -16.02 10.87 18.19
CA HIS A 377 -15.82 11.98 17.27
C HIS A 377 -15.48 11.54 15.83
N VAL A 378 -14.83 10.38 15.66
CA VAL A 378 -14.56 9.82 14.32
C VAL A 378 -15.82 9.17 13.74
N MET A 379 -16.64 8.49 14.56
CA MET A 379 -17.94 7.97 14.13
C MET A 379 -18.85 9.12 13.64
N ASP A 380 -18.91 10.21 14.42
CA ASP A 380 -19.68 11.41 14.07
C ASP A 380 -19.14 12.06 12.80
N GLN A 381 -17.81 12.12 12.63
CA GLN A 381 -17.17 12.64 11.43
C GLN A 381 -17.55 11.83 10.18
N ILE A 382 -17.55 10.50 10.27
CA ILE A 382 -17.90 9.60 9.16
C ILE A 382 -19.36 9.82 8.76
N SER A 383 -20.29 9.82 9.72
CA SER A 383 -21.71 10.04 9.47
C SER A 383 -21.97 11.43 8.89
N SER A 384 -21.37 12.47 9.49
CA SER A 384 -21.45 13.86 9.02
C SER A 384 -20.97 13.99 7.57
N CYS A 385 -19.78 13.46 7.26
CA CYS A 385 -19.21 13.53 5.92
C CYS A 385 -20.09 12.83 4.90
N THR A 386 -20.45 11.57 5.16
CA THR A 386 -21.17 10.73 4.19
C THR A 386 -22.59 11.22 3.90
N GLN A 387 -23.28 11.76 4.91
CA GLN A 387 -24.64 12.31 4.77
C GLN A 387 -24.65 13.70 4.14
N LYS A 388 -23.71 14.57 4.54
CA LYS A 388 -23.58 15.92 3.98
C LYS A 388 -23.25 15.87 2.48
N GLU A 389 -22.30 15.02 2.10
CA GLU A 389 -21.87 14.83 0.70
C GLU A 389 -22.76 13.86 -0.09
N LYS A 390 -23.90 13.44 0.48
CA LYS A 390 -24.93 12.59 -0.17
C LYS A 390 -24.39 11.26 -0.70
N LEU A 391 -23.34 10.74 -0.07
CA LEU A 391 -22.83 9.38 -0.33
C LEU A 391 -23.78 8.35 0.29
N LEU A 392 -24.18 8.60 1.54
CA LEU A 392 -25.12 7.78 2.28
C LEU A 392 -26.32 8.61 2.75
N PRO A 393 -27.51 8.00 2.88
CA PRO A 393 -28.70 8.72 3.32
C PRO A 393 -28.71 8.97 4.82
N GLU A 394 -29.42 10.02 5.23
CA GLU A 394 -29.79 10.23 6.63
C GLU A 394 -30.80 9.17 7.07
N VAL A 395 -30.80 8.83 8.35
CA VAL A 395 -31.78 7.91 8.96
C VAL A 395 -32.87 8.69 9.68
N ASP A 396 -34.08 8.14 9.69
CA ASP A 396 -35.26 8.77 10.29
C ASP A 396 -35.74 8.01 11.53
N THR A 397 -36.27 8.74 12.50
CA THR A 397 -36.92 8.22 13.71
C THR A 397 -38.44 8.39 13.69
N LEU A 398 -38.97 9.07 12.67
CA LEU A 398 -40.39 9.28 12.47
C LEU A 398 -41.10 7.95 12.13
N VAL A 399 -42.26 7.77 12.76
CA VAL A 399 -43.13 6.60 12.54
C VAL A 399 -43.79 6.65 11.16
N GLU A 400 -44.02 7.86 10.64
CA GLU A 400 -44.70 8.07 9.36
C GLU A 400 -43.71 7.96 8.21
N ARG A 401 -43.86 6.92 7.38
CA ARG A 401 -42.94 6.63 6.29
C ARG A 401 -43.26 7.52 5.08
N SER A 402 -42.27 8.29 4.66
CA SER A 402 -42.32 8.98 3.36
C SER A 402 -42.51 7.97 2.22
N ARG A 403 -43.30 8.39 1.21
CA ARG A 403 -43.89 7.58 0.13
C ARG A 403 -43.01 6.45 -0.41
N HIS A 404 -43.64 5.31 -0.68
CA HIS A 404 -43.05 4.14 -1.34
C HIS A 404 -42.21 4.53 -2.56
N VAL A 405 -40.89 4.27 -2.48
CA VAL A 405 -40.01 4.29 -3.64
C VAL A 405 -40.23 2.97 -4.39
N ASN A 406 -40.68 3.05 -5.65
CA ASN A 406 -41.04 1.88 -6.45
C ASN A 406 -39.87 0.90 -6.69
N THR A 407 -38.63 1.39 -6.65
CA THR A 407 -37.40 0.59 -6.80
C THR A 407 -36.27 1.19 -5.95
N PRO A 408 -36.06 0.71 -4.71
CA PRO A 408 -35.01 1.23 -3.84
C PRO A 408 -33.62 0.81 -4.36
N LYS A 409 -32.68 1.77 -4.44
CA LYS A 409 -31.28 1.45 -4.75
C LYS A 409 -30.63 0.72 -3.59
N HIS A 410 -29.82 -0.29 -3.89
CA HIS A 410 -29.00 -0.99 -2.92
C HIS A 410 -27.57 -0.46 -2.94
N LYS A 411 -27.11 0.10 -1.81
CA LYS A 411 -25.72 0.54 -1.61
C LYS A 411 -24.99 -0.40 -0.66
N ALA A 412 -23.81 -0.86 -1.08
CA ALA A 412 -22.88 -1.57 -0.20
C ALA A 412 -21.78 -0.63 0.27
N VAL A 413 -21.57 -0.56 1.59
CA VAL A 413 -20.54 0.25 2.24
C VAL A 413 -19.42 -0.68 2.67
N LEU A 414 -18.26 -0.52 2.06
CA LEU A 414 -17.02 -1.22 2.44
C LEU A 414 -16.24 -0.34 3.41
N VAL A 415 -16.08 -0.80 4.65
CA VAL A 415 -15.29 -0.12 5.68
C VAL A 415 -13.99 -0.89 5.92
N THR A 416 -12.86 -0.20 5.88
CA THR A 416 -11.55 -0.78 6.25
C THR A 416 -10.96 0.00 7.41
N SER A 417 -10.61 -0.70 8.48
CA SER A 417 -10.09 -0.10 9.72
C SER A 417 -9.38 -1.17 10.53
N LEU A 418 -8.40 -0.76 11.33
CA LEU A 418 -7.82 -1.64 12.35
C LEU A 418 -8.83 -2.01 13.45
N SER A 419 -9.75 -1.08 13.78
CA SER A 419 -10.83 -1.28 14.75
C SER A 419 -12.17 -1.51 14.06
N ALA A 420 -12.91 -2.55 14.48
CA ALA A 420 -14.24 -2.88 13.96
C ALA A 420 -15.34 -1.87 14.36
N GLY A 421 -15.09 -1.05 15.39
CA GLY A 421 -16.13 -0.21 15.99
C GLY A 421 -16.76 0.80 15.04
N TYR A 422 -16.03 1.28 14.03
CA TYR A 422 -16.56 2.23 13.05
C TYR A 422 -17.56 1.58 12.08
N ALA A 423 -17.28 0.36 11.61
CA ALA A 423 -18.22 -0.36 10.75
C ALA A 423 -19.43 -0.84 11.54
N GLU A 424 -19.23 -1.37 12.75
CA GLU A 424 -20.35 -1.82 13.59
C GLU A 424 -21.27 -0.66 13.98
N ASN A 425 -20.72 0.54 14.26
CA ASN A 425 -21.54 1.73 14.51
C ASN A 425 -22.43 2.09 13.30
N LEU A 426 -21.87 2.18 12.09
CA LEU A 426 -22.65 2.45 10.87
C LEU A 426 -23.66 1.33 10.57
N LYS A 427 -23.26 0.08 10.77
CA LYS A 427 -24.10 -1.09 10.54
C LYS A 427 -25.31 -1.08 11.47
N SER A 428 -25.12 -0.82 12.77
CA SER A 428 -26.22 -0.68 13.72
C SER A 428 -27.14 0.48 13.34
N MET A 429 -26.60 1.64 12.96
CA MET A 429 -27.40 2.80 12.54
C MET A 429 -28.35 2.47 11.37
N TYR A 430 -27.86 1.83 10.31
CA TYR A 430 -28.72 1.48 9.16
C TYR A 430 -29.58 0.23 9.37
N TRP A 431 -29.32 -0.54 10.43
CA TRP A 431 -30.16 -1.67 10.81
C TRP A 431 -31.33 -1.27 11.71
N GLU A 432 -31.07 -0.39 12.68
CA GLU A 432 -32.04 0.07 13.67
C GLU A 432 -33.04 1.08 13.09
N TYR A 433 -32.60 1.91 12.13
CA TYR A 433 -33.40 3.02 11.62
C TYR A 433 -33.64 2.93 10.11
N PRO A 434 -34.85 3.26 9.62
CA PRO A 434 -35.12 3.36 8.19
C PRO A 434 -34.36 4.55 7.57
N THR A 435 -33.94 4.40 6.32
CA THR A 435 -33.35 5.50 5.55
C THR A 435 -34.43 6.50 5.11
N SER A 436 -34.10 7.78 5.17
CA SER A 436 -35.00 8.88 4.75
C SER A 436 -35.28 8.85 3.24
N THR A 437 -34.40 8.22 2.45
CA THR A 437 -34.49 8.10 0.99
C THR A 437 -35.14 6.80 0.54
N GLY A 438 -35.35 5.83 1.44
CA GLY A 438 -35.79 4.48 1.11
C GLY A 438 -34.71 3.58 0.47
N GLU A 439 -33.45 4.05 0.35
CA GLU A 439 -32.32 3.23 -0.12
C GLU A 439 -32.00 2.10 0.87
N ILE A 440 -31.56 0.95 0.35
CA ILE A 440 -31.13 -0.20 1.15
C ILE A 440 -29.62 -0.10 1.35
N ILE A 441 -29.16 -0.13 2.61
CA ILE A 441 -27.74 0.01 2.95
C ILE A 441 -27.23 -1.27 3.62
N GLY A 442 -26.20 -1.88 3.04
CA GLY A 442 -25.43 -2.97 3.65
C GLY A 442 -24.04 -2.48 4.04
N VAL A 443 -23.59 -2.74 5.27
CA VAL A 443 -22.25 -2.34 5.75
C VAL A 443 -21.39 -3.58 5.96
N HIS A 444 -20.19 -3.57 5.39
CA HIS A 444 -19.29 -4.72 5.32
C HIS A 444 -17.86 -4.30 5.68
N GLN A 445 -17.23 -5.04 6.59
CA GLN A 445 -15.81 -4.88 6.93
C GLN A 445 -15.07 -6.21 6.73
N PRO A 446 -13.93 -6.24 5.99
CA PRO A 446 -13.23 -7.50 5.71
C PRO A 446 -12.50 -8.10 6.91
N SER A 447 -11.80 -7.27 7.69
CA SER A 447 -10.96 -7.74 8.79
C SER A 447 -10.95 -6.76 9.97
N GLN A 448 -10.49 -7.25 11.12
CA GLN A 448 -10.33 -6.48 12.37
C GLN A 448 -8.96 -6.80 12.99
N GLU A 449 -7.89 -6.36 12.34
CA GLU A 449 -6.51 -6.73 12.73
C GLU A 449 -6.04 -6.09 14.05
N GLY A 450 -6.76 -5.10 14.57
CA GLY A 450 -6.51 -4.42 15.86
C GLY A 450 -5.34 -3.44 15.82
N TYR A 451 -4.16 -3.90 15.38
CA TYR A 451 -2.95 -3.11 15.25
C TYR A 451 -2.15 -3.51 14.01
N GLN A 452 -1.28 -2.60 13.54
CA GLN A 452 -0.45 -2.83 12.36
C GLN A 452 0.65 -3.86 12.66
N GLN A 453 0.75 -4.88 11.82
CA GLN A 453 1.73 -5.98 11.94
C GLN A 453 2.53 -6.13 10.64
N THR A 454 3.28 -5.08 10.29
CA THR A 454 4.11 -5.05 9.08
C THR A 454 5.02 -6.26 9.01
N GLU A 455 5.30 -6.73 7.78
CA GLU A 455 6.20 -7.85 7.47
C GLU A 455 5.68 -9.25 7.84
N LYS A 456 4.45 -9.33 8.35
CA LYS A 456 3.73 -10.62 8.45
C LYS A 456 2.97 -10.87 7.15
N LYS A 457 3.40 -11.89 6.39
CA LYS A 457 2.86 -12.26 5.08
C LYS A 457 1.33 -12.21 5.00
N MET A 458 0.63 -12.88 5.93
CA MET A 458 -0.83 -12.92 5.93
C MET A 458 -1.49 -11.57 6.27
N HIS A 459 -0.90 -10.78 7.17
CA HIS A 459 -1.42 -9.46 7.53
C HIS A 459 -1.29 -8.49 6.34
N ASN A 460 -0.11 -8.44 5.72
CA ASN A 460 0.11 -7.60 4.56
C ASN A 460 -0.70 -8.08 3.33
N GLY A 461 -0.93 -9.38 3.17
CA GLY A 461 -1.82 -9.91 2.14
C GLY A 461 -3.27 -9.42 2.30
N LYS A 462 -3.81 -9.41 3.52
CA LYS A 462 -5.14 -8.82 3.81
C LYS A 462 -5.16 -7.32 3.59
N ALA A 463 -4.14 -6.60 4.07
CA ALA A 463 -4.03 -5.16 3.88
C ALA A 463 -4.02 -4.78 2.39
N LEU A 464 -3.25 -5.52 1.56
CA LEU A 464 -3.24 -5.31 0.11
C LEU A 464 -4.60 -5.63 -0.52
N ALA A 465 -5.26 -6.71 -0.10
CA ALA A 465 -6.59 -7.05 -0.57
C ALA A 465 -7.62 -5.97 -0.24
N GLU A 466 -7.55 -5.38 0.95
CA GLU A 466 -8.40 -4.26 1.37
C GLU A 466 -8.16 -2.99 0.57
N MET A 467 -6.91 -2.61 0.31
CA MET A 467 -6.59 -1.49 -0.60
C MET A 467 -7.20 -1.72 -1.99
N TYR A 468 -7.11 -2.96 -2.49
CA TYR A 468 -7.69 -3.34 -3.76
C TYR A 468 -9.22 -3.29 -3.74
N LEU A 469 -9.88 -3.82 -2.72
CA LEU A 469 -11.35 -3.76 -2.57
C LEU A 469 -11.86 -2.33 -2.53
N LEU A 470 -11.23 -1.44 -1.76
CA LEU A 470 -11.56 -0.01 -1.75
C LEU A 470 -11.43 0.61 -3.14
N SER A 471 -10.41 0.23 -3.90
CA SER A 471 -10.21 0.74 -5.26
C SER A 471 -11.30 0.29 -6.24
N LEU A 472 -12.12 -0.71 -5.90
CA LEU A 472 -13.25 -1.19 -6.72
C LEU A 472 -14.57 -0.49 -6.39
N THR A 473 -14.57 0.43 -5.42
CA THR A 473 -15.75 1.20 -5.04
C THR A 473 -16.02 2.33 -6.03
N ASP A 474 -17.25 2.82 -6.04
CA ASP A 474 -17.71 3.86 -6.95
C ASP A 474 -17.37 5.26 -6.43
N ASN A 475 -17.49 5.44 -5.11
CA ASN A 475 -17.09 6.63 -4.38
C ASN A 475 -16.26 6.20 -3.16
N LEU A 476 -15.24 7.00 -2.82
CA LEU A 476 -14.29 6.66 -1.76
C LEU A 476 -14.13 7.83 -0.78
N VAL A 477 -14.24 7.52 0.50
CA VAL A 477 -13.85 8.36 1.63
C VAL A 477 -12.51 7.85 2.16
N THR A 478 -11.53 8.74 2.35
CA THR A 478 -10.20 8.42 2.89
C THR A 478 -9.91 9.19 4.17
N SER A 479 -8.98 8.68 4.97
CA SER A 479 -8.49 9.39 6.16
C SER A 479 -7.26 10.23 5.84
N ALA A 480 -7.23 11.47 6.33
CA ALA A 480 -6.06 12.35 6.25
C ALA A 480 -4.77 11.63 6.64
N TRP A 481 -3.70 11.88 5.89
CA TRP A 481 -2.34 11.33 6.06
C TRP A 481 -2.21 9.83 5.79
N SER A 482 -3.28 9.12 5.43
CA SER A 482 -3.23 7.68 5.24
C SER A 482 -2.73 7.30 3.85
N THR A 483 -1.48 6.83 3.75
CA THR A 483 -0.94 6.28 2.49
C THR A 483 -1.67 5.04 2.01
N PHE A 484 -2.31 4.29 2.92
CA PHE A 484 -3.23 3.20 2.58
C PHE A 484 -4.40 3.70 1.70
N GLY A 485 -5.00 4.85 2.09
CA GLY A 485 -6.04 5.51 1.32
C GLY A 485 -5.54 6.02 -0.04
N TYR A 486 -4.34 6.60 -0.07
CA TYR A 486 -3.74 7.08 -1.33
C TYR A 486 -3.50 5.94 -2.34
N VAL A 487 -3.08 4.75 -1.87
CA VAL A 487 -2.94 3.60 -2.76
C VAL A 487 -4.28 3.18 -3.34
N ALA A 488 -5.31 3.03 -2.50
CA ALA A 488 -6.65 2.64 -2.93
C ALA A 488 -7.24 3.63 -3.95
N GLN A 489 -7.17 4.93 -3.66
CA GLN A 489 -7.72 5.97 -4.53
C GLN A 489 -6.97 6.03 -5.87
N GLY A 490 -5.64 5.84 -5.85
CA GLY A 490 -4.78 5.87 -7.02
C GLY A 490 -5.03 4.69 -7.95
N LEU A 491 -5.08 3.46 -7.42
CA LEU A 491 -5.42 2.26 -8.20
C LEU A 491 -6.84 2.34 -8.76
N GLY A 492 -7.76 2.94 -7.99
CA GLY A 492 -9.16 3.17 -8.36
C GLY A 492 -9.37 4.21 -9.44
N GLY A 493 -8.46 5.17 -9.58
CA GLY A 493 -8.74 6.39 -10.34
C GLY A 493 -9.80 7.25 -9.66
N LEU A 494 -9.86 7.20 -8.33
CA LEU A 494 -10.90 7.81 -7.51
C LEU A 494 -10.39 9.09 -6.89
N LYS A 495 -11.11 10.20 -7.11
CA LYS A 495 -10.88 11.46 -6.39
C LYS A 495 -11.68 11.41 -5.09
N PRO A 496 -11.08 11.20 -3.92
CA PRO A 496 -11.82 10.88 -2.70
C PRO A 496 -12.45 12.11 -2.04
N TRP A 497 -13.30 11.85 -1.05
CA TRP A 497 -13.61 12.77 0.04
C TRP A 497 -12.66 12.48 1.21
N ILE A 498 -11.96 13.47 1.73
CA ILE A 498 -10.96 13.28 2.78
C ILE A 498 -11.53 13.68 4.12
N LEU A 499 -11.61 12.74 5.07
CA LEU A 499 -11.85 13.01 6.48
C LEU A 499 -10.63 13.75 7.02
N TYR A 500 -10.78 15.02 7.35
CA TYR A 500 -9.70 15.83 7.92
C TYR A 500 -9.22 15.24 9.25
N ARG A 501 -7.94 15.44 9.57
CA ARG A 501 -7.38 14.92 10.82
C ARG A 501 -8.03 15.64 12.02
N PRO A 502 -8.64 14.92 12.97
CA PRO A 502 -9.14 15.53 14.20
C PRO A 502 -8.02 16.11 15.06
N GLU A 503 -8.29 17.25 15.69
CA GLU A 503 -7.46 17.81 16.77
C GLU A 503 -8.20 17.66 18.10
N ASN A 504 -7.47 17.33 19.17
CA ASN A 504 -8.02 17.18 20.53
C ASN A 504 -9.28 16.28 20.61
N ARG A 505 -9.32 15.20 19.82
CA ARG A 505 -10.45 14.25 19.76
C ARG A 505 -11.81 14.94 19.52
N THR A 506 -11.80 16.03 18.75
CA THR A 506 -12.99 16.79 18.37
C THR A 506 -13.26 16.63 16.88
N THR A 507 -14.52 16.41 16.51
CA THR A 507 -14.94 16.27 15.11
C THR A 507 -14.62 17.55 14.33
N PRO A 508 -13.84 17.49 13.24
CA PRO A 508 -13.61 18.65 12.38
C PRO A 508 -14.90 19.20 11.78
N ASP A 509 -14.97 20.53 11.60
CA ASP A 509 -16.01 21.21 10.82
C ASP A 509 -15.35 22.15 9.79
N PRO A 510 -15.45 21.86 8.48
CA PRO A 510 -16.15 20.73 7.87
C PRO A 510 -15.53 19.37 8.23
N SER A 511 -16.35 18.31 8.27
CA SER A 511 -15.91 16.93 8.60
C SER A 511 -15.06 16.29 7.50
N CYS A 512 -15.32 16.63 6.24
CA CYS A 512 -14.51 16.24 5.10
C CYS A 512 -14.58 17.27 3.96
N GLY A 513 -13.69 17.12 2.98
CA GLY A 513 -13.68 17.92 1.75
C GLY A 513 -13.16 17.12 0.56
N ARG A 514 -13.48 17.57 -0.67
CA ARG A 514 -13.05 16.82 -1.87
C ARG A 514 -11.56 17.00 -2.03
N ALA A 515 -10.86 15.92 -2.33
CA ALA A 515 -9.53 16.06 -2.86
C ALA A 515 -9.57 16.85 -4.19
N MET A 516 -8.54 17.68 -4.41
CA MET A 516 -8.25 18.38 -5.65
C MET A 516 -8.02 17.38 -6.78
N SER A 517 -7.31 16.28 -6.50
CA SER A 517 -7.00 15.21 -7.44
C SER A 517 -6.90 13.84 -6.76
N MET A 518 -6.80 12.78 -7.57
CA MET A 518 -6.59 11.40 -7.10
C MET A 518 -5.14 11.07 -6.72
N GLU A 519 -4.20 12.01 -6.87
CA GLU A 519 -2.79 11.76 -6.59
C GLU A 519 -2.50 11.64 -5.08
N PRO A 520 -1.53 10.80 -4.70
CA PRO A 520 -0.99 10.75 -3.35
C PRO A 520 -0.33 12.07 -2.95
N CYS A 521 -0.21 12.28 -1.63
CA CYS A 521 0.56 13.40 -1.08
C CYS A 521 2.01 13.00 -0.78
N PHE A 522 2.97 13.85 -1.17
CA PHE A 522 4.34 13.84 -0.68
C PHE A 522 4.41 14.53 0.67
N HIS A 523 4.59 13.77 1.76
CA HIS A 523 4.52 14.29 3.12
C HIS A 523 5.75 15.08 3.57
N SER A 524 6.93 14.77 3.05
CA SER A 524 8.17 15.44 3.44
C SER A 524 8.88 16.08 2.25
N PRO A 525 8.31 17.06 1.54
CA PRO A 525 8.93 17.68 0.36
C PRO A 525 10.12 18.61 0.72
N PRO A 526 11.03 18.89 -0.23
CA PRO A 526 11.98 19.98 -0.09
C PRO A 526 11.31 21.36 -0.25
N PHE A 527 11.80 22.33 0.52
CA PHE A 527 11.39 23.74 0.47
C PHE A 527 12.60 24.62 0.14
N TYR A 528 13.26 24.35 -1.00
CA TYR A 528 14.54 24.94 -1.36
C TYR A 528 14.59 25.33 -2.83
N ASP A 529 15.03 26.55 -3.12
CA ASP A 529 15.37 27.00 -4.46
C ASP A 529 16.84 26.67 -4.74
N CYS A 530 17.07 25.69 -5.60
CA CYS A 530 18.40 25.23 -5.96
C CYS A 530 19.30 26.31 -6.60
N LYS A 531 18.70 27.28 -7.29
CA LYS A 531 19.44 28.35 -8.01
C LYS A 531 19.73 29.52 -7.09
N ALA A 532 18.73 29.99 -6.35
CA ALA A 532 18.87 31.08 -5.38
C ALA A 532 19.53 30.64 -4.06
N LYS A 533 19.65 29.32 -3.85
CA LYS A 533 20.24 28.69 -2.66
C LYS A 533 19.60 29.11 -1.34
N THR A 534 18.27 29.26 -1.34
CA THR A 534 17.49 29.73 -0.20
C THR A 534 16.16 28.99 -0.10
N GLY A 535 15.47 29.14 1.03
CA GLY A 535 14.15 28.55 1.24
C GLY A 535 13.11 29.13 0.27
N ILE A 536 12.24 28.27 -0.27
CA ILE A 536 11.12 28.69 -1.12
C ILE A 536 9.91 27.80 -0.89
N ASP A 537 8.71 28.39 -1.00
CA ASP A 537 7.46 27.63 -0.98
C ASP A 537 7.25 26.94 -2.35
N THR A 538 7.63 25.67 -2.41
CA THR A 538 7.52 24.82 -3.59
C THR A 538 6.07 24.51 -3.99
N GLY A 539 5.09 24.71 -3.11
CA GLY A 539 3.65 24.54 -3.40
C GLY A 539 3.00 25.71 -4.16
N THR A 540 3.78 26.77 -4.41
CA THR A 540 3.31 27.98 -5.10
C THR A 540 4.07 28.29 -6.40
N LEU A 541 5.02 27.45 -6.80
CA LEU A 541 5.86 27.66 -7.97
C LEU A 541 5.14 27.44 -9.30
N VAL A 542 4.35 26.37 -9.39
CA VAL A 542 3.65 25.99 -10.62
C VAL A 542 2.21 25.57 -10.32
N PRO A 543 1.24 25.79 -11.24
CA PRO A 543 -0.17 25.53 -10.95
C PRO A 543 -0.51 24.07 -10.64
N HIS A 544 0.30 23.13 -11.15
CA HIS A 544 0.05 21.70 -11.09
C HIS A 544 0.74 21.00 -9.90
N VAL A 545 1.50 21.72 -9.09
CA VAL A 545 2.05 21.23 -7.82
C VAL A 545 1.49 22.13 -6.72
N ARG A 546 0.72 21.56 -5.81
CA ARG A 546 0.00 22.31 -4.76
C ARG A 546 0.19 21.64 -3.41
N HIS A 547 0.01 22.41 -2.34
CA HIS A 547 -0.09 21.83 -1.00
C HIS A 547 -1.25 20.84 -0.89
N CYS A 548 -1.05 19.76 -0.14
CA CYS A 548 -2.09 18.76 0.07
C CYS A 548 -3.23 19.29 0.94
N GLU A 549 -4.41 18.71 0.74
CA GLU A 549 -5.64 19.08 1.44
C GLU A 549 -5.61 18.61 2.91
N ASP A 550 -4.86 17.55 3.19
CA ASP A 550 -4.87 16.84 4.46
C ASP A 550 -3.62 17.05 5.30
N ILE A 551 -2.50 17.44 4.68
CA ILE A 551 -1.23 17.76 5.32
C ILE A 551 -0.67 19.03 4.68
N SER A 552 -0.80 20.16 5.37
CA SER A 552 -0.61 21.49 4.80
C SER A 552 0.81 21.75 4.26
N TRP A 553 1.82 21.07 4.80
CA TRP A 553 3.20 21.17 4.30
C TRP A 553 3.55 20.13 3.23
N GLY A 554 2.68 19.16 2.96
CA GLY A 554 2.92 18.19 1.89
C GLY A 554 2.63 18.77 0.51
N LEU A 555 3.08 18.10 -0.54
CA LEU A 555 2.81 18.46 -1.94
C LEU A 555 2.12 17.35 -2.71
N LYS A 556 1.26 17.69 -3.67
CA LYS A 556 0.69 16.74 -4.64
C LYS A 556 0.51 17.37 -6.00
N LEU A 557 0.33 16.51 -7.00
CA LEU A 557 -0.05 16.91 -8.36
C LEU A 557 -1.56 17.12 -8.46
N VAL A 558 -1.99 18.16 -9.17
CA VAL A 558 -3.42 18.50 -9.34
C VAL A 558 -3.88 18.61 -10.78
#